data_AF-A0A4R8B1M3-F1
#
_entry.id   AF-A0A4R8B1M3-F1
#
_cell.length_a   1.000
_cell.length_b   1.000
_cell.length_c   1.000
_cell.angle_alpha   90.00
_cell.angle_beta   90.00
_cell.angle_gamma   90.00
#
_symmetry.space_group_name_H-M   'P 1'
#
loop_
_entity.id
_entity.type
_entity.pdbx_description
1 polymer ?
#
loop_
_entity_poly.entity_id
_entity_poly.type
_entity_poly.pdbx_seq_one_letter_code
_entity_poly.pdbx_strand_id
1 'polypeptide(L)'
;MSTIYKTLKSMGAIKPQDNQNILDISLQEYGSIEKVFDLLEDNDKFNITEDISVYQDLKIGREAFKKDIVEYYNSRNLKPATALTEEEEYLLDTFSGIDYMIIEDDFIIY
;
A
#
# COMPACT_ATOMS: atom_id res chain seq x y z
N MET A 1 25.84 23.76 -22.80
CA MET A 1 24.78 22.95 -23.46
C MET A 1 24.95 21.52 -22.97
N SER A 2 24.20 20.95 -22.03
CA SER A 2 22.98 21.33 -21.34
C SER A 2 22.99 20.65 -19.95
N THR A 3 22.63 21.41 -18.92
CA THR A 3 21.85 21.04 -17.71
C THR A 3 21.18 19.65 -17.86
N ILE A 4 21.27 18.69 -16.93
CA ILE A 4 20.57 18.64 -15.63
C ILE A 4 21.16 17.45 -14.83
N TYR A 5 21.95 17.69 -13.79
CA TYR A 5 22.08 16.71 -12.71
C TYR A 5 20.80 16.81 -11.90
N LYS A 6 19.81 15.98 -12.24
CA LYS A 6 18.60 15.82 -11.42
C LYS A 6 19.11 15.30 -10.09
N THR A 7 18.99 16.10 -9.04
CA THR A 7 19.45 15.78 -7.69
C THR A 7 18.82 14.45 -7.29
N LEU A 8 19.60 13.35 -7.31
CA LEU A 8 19.15 12.07 -6.80
C LEU A 8 19.01 12.26 -5.29
N LYS A 9 17.78 12.47 -4.82
CA LYS A 9 17.44 12.27 -3.41
C LYS A 9 17.94 10.86 -3.06
N SER A 10 18.82 10.72 -2.06
CA SER A 10 19.34 9.41 -1.70
C SER A 10 18.17 8.50 -1.37
N MET A 11 18.17 7.27 -1.88
CA MET A 11 17.17 6.27 -1.51
C MET A 11 17.20 6.11 0.02
N GLY A 12 16.11 6.48 0.67
CA GLY A 12 15.83 6.20 2.06
C GLY A 12 15.20 4.82 2.23
N ALA A 13 14.87 4.49 3.45
CA ALA A 13 14.11 3.30 3.79
C ALA A 13 13.00 3.69 4.77
N ILE A 14 11.84 3.05 4.63
CA ILE A 14 10.74 3.15 5.58
C ILE A 14 10.45 1.78 6.15
N LYS A 15 10.19 1.75 7.45
CA LYS A 15 9.65 0.59 8.14
C LYS A 15 8.11 0.64 8.07
N PRO A 16 7.46 -0.34 7.43
CA PRO A 16 6.00 -0.44 7.41
C PRO A 16 5.44 -0.54 8.83
N GLN A 17 4.20 -0.08 9.01
CA GLN A 17 3.42 -0.36 10.22
C GLN A 17 2.55 -1.61 10.02
N ASP A 18 2.00 -2.14 11.13
CA ASP A 18 1.06 -3.27 11.07
C ASP A 18 -0.14 -2.92 10.19
N ASN A 19 -0.62 -3.92 9.44
CA ASN A 19 -1.75 -3.84 8.50
C ASN A 19 -1.60 -2.81 7.38
N GLN A 20 -0.37 -2.38 7.08
CA GLN A 20 -0.09 -1.54 5.93
C GLN A 20 0.22 -2.39 4.70
N ASN A 21 -0.46 -2.13 3.57
CA ASN A 21 -0.14 -2.76 2.29
C ASN A 21 0.69 -1.83 1.38
N ILE A 22 1.12 -2.35 0.22
CA ILE A 22 1.97 -1.59 -0.71
C ILE A 22 1.29 -0.35 -1.30
N LEU A 23 -0.04 -0.39 -1.42
CA LEU A 23 -0.84 0.72 -1.96
C LEU A 23 -0.92 1.86 -0.94
N ASP A 24 -1.06 1.53 0.34
CA ASP A 24 -1.00 2.49 1.45
C ASP A 24 0.35 3.21 1.47
N ILE A 25 1.46 2.47 1.36
CA ILE A 25 2.82 3.05 1.34
C ILE A 25 3.00 3.94 0.12
N SER A 26 2.51 3.50 -1.04
CA SER A 26 2.56 4.29 -2.27
C SER A 26 1.82 5.63 -2.14
N LEU A 27 0.64 5.59 -1.53
CA LEU A 27 -0.15 6.78 -1.25
C LEU A 27 0.52 7.69 -0.22
N GLN A 28 1.07 7.12 0.86
CA GLN A 28 1.74 7.86 1.93
C GLN A 28 3.00 8.58 1.43
N GLU A 29 3.87 7.88 0.71
CA GLU A 29 5.20 8.39 0.33
C GLU A 29 5.19 9.17 -0.98
N TYR A 30 4.25 8.87 -1.89
CA TYR A 30 4.20 9.49 -3.21
C TYR A 30 2.90 10.22 -3.52
N GLY A 31 1.88 10.11 -2.68
CA GLY A 31 0.61 10.80 -2.85
C GLY A 31 -0.29 10.20 -3.93
N SER A 32 0.04 9.03 -4.48
CA SER A 32 -0.78 8.35 -5.47
C SER A 32 -0.48 6.86 -5.50
N ILE A 33 -1.52 6.04 -5.54
CA ILE A 33 -1.41 4.58 -5.71
C ILE A 33 -0.79 4.19 -7.07
N GLU A 34 -0.83 5.08 -8.07
CA GLU A 34 -0.21 4.85 -9.39
C GLU A 34 1.31 4.65 -9.28
N LYS A 35 1.92 5.11 -8.18
CA LYS A 35 3.33 4.95 -7.88
C LYS A 35 3.68 3.60 -7.28
N VAL A 36 2.72 2.68 -7.18
CA VAL A 36 2.97 1.33 -6.66
C VAL A 36 3.98 0.58 -7.53
N PHE A 37 3.90 0.70 -8.85
CA PHE A 37 4.84 0.01 -9.75
C PHE A 37 6.26 0.57 -9.64
N ASP A 38 6.39 1.88 -9.48
CA ASP A 38 7.67 2.53 -9.20
C ASP A 38 8.27 2.02 -7.88
N LEU A 39 7.44 1.84 -6.85
CA LEU A 39 7.85 1.32 -5.54
C LEU A 39 8.24 -0.17 -5.60
N LEU A 40 7.51 -0.98 -6.37
CA LEU A 40 7.80 -2.40 -6.60
C LEU A 40 9.08 -2.58 -7.41
N GLU A 41 9.32 -1.76 -8.43
CA GLU A 41 10.56 -1.75 -9.22
C GLU A 41 11.78 -1.44 -8.35
N ASP A 42 11.65 -0.53 -7.38
CA ASP A 42 12.72 -0.23 -6.43
C ASP A 42 12.94 -1.35 -5.39
N ASN A 43 11.96 -2.25 -5.23
CA ASN A 43 11.94 -3.31 -4.23
C ASN A 43 11.54 -4.69 -4.84
N ASP A 44 12.44 -5.27 -5.63
CA ASP A 44 12.29 -6.52 -6.41
C ASP A 44 11.66 -7.74 -5.68
N LYS A 45 11.56 -7.72 -4.35
CA LYS A 45 11.09 -8.82 -3.51
C LYS A 45 9.61 -8.77 -3.15
N PHE A 46 8.91 -7.69 -3.48
CA PHE A 46 7.50 -7.53 -3.14
C PHE A 46 6.65 -7.62 -4.41
N ASN A 47 5.40 -8.01 -4.23
CA ASN A 47 4.38 -7.92 -5.27
C ASN A 47 3.16 -7.10 -4.77
N ILE A 48 2.17 -6.88 -5.65
CA ILE A 48 1.02 -6.02 -5.33
C ILE A 48 0.02 -6.64 -4.33
N THR A 49 -0.01 -7.97 -4.25
CA THR A 49 -0.95 -8.75 -3.44
C THR A 49 -0.31 -9.37 -2.19
N GLU A 50 1.01 -9.25 -2.04
CA GLU A 50 1.75 -9.79 -0.92
C GLU A 50 1.62 -8.89 0.30
N ASP A 51 1.48 -9.52 1.46
CA ASP A 51 1.54 -8.82 2.72
C ASP A 51 2.93 -8.25 2.95
N ILE A 52 2.95 -7.03 3.49
CA ILE A 52 4.18 -6.37 3.86
C ILE A 52 4.44 -6.61 5.35
N SER A 53 5.60 -7.17 5.65
CA SER A 53 6.03 -7.36 7.03
C SER A 53 6.63 -6.10 7.63
N VAL A 54 6.28 -5.78 8.88
CA VAL A 54 6.96 -4.75 9.68
C VAL A 54 8.43 -5.06 9.94
N TYR A 55 8.91 -6.28 9.71
CA TYR A 55 10.33 -6.64 9.85
C TYR A 55 11.14 -6.41 8.58
N GLN A 56 10.49 -5.96 7.49
CA GLN A 56 11.13 -5.74 6.20
C GLN A 56 10.99 -4.28 5.78
N ASP A 57 12.12 -3.56 5.80
CA ASP A 57 12.15 -2.18 5.33
C ASP A 57 11.93 -2.11 3.81
N LEU A 58 11.17 -1.11 3.36
CA LEU A 58 11.02 -0.77 1.95
C LEU A 58 11.91 0.41 1.57
N LYS A 59 12.61 0.26 0.46
CA LYS A 59 13.36 1.34 -0.18
C LYS A 59 12.38 2.35 -0.75
N ILE A 60 12.59 3.60 -0.38
CA ILE A 60 11.84 4.76 -0.87
C ILE A 60 12.83 5.84 -1.27
N GLY A 61 12.46 6.80 -2.11
CA GLY A 61 13.41 7.86 -2.47
C GLY A 61 13.11 8.61 -3.74
N ARG A 62 12.16 8.11 -4.54
CA ARG A 62 11.61 8.86 -5.66
C ARG A 62 10.91 10.13 -5.16
N GLU A 63 10.76 11.10 -6.06
CA GLU A 63 10.05 12.33 -5.75
C GLU A 63 8.55 12.05 -5.58
N ALA A 64 7.93 12.69 -4.58
CA ALA A 64 6.50 12.62 -4.40
C ALA A 64 5.77 13.09 -5.66
N PHE A 65 4.81 12.28 -6.13
CA PHE A 65 4.01 12.59 -7.31
C PHE A 65 2.98 13.69 -7.01
N LYS A 66 2.29 13.59 -5.87
CA LYS A 66 1.36 14.62 -5.37
C LYS A 66 1.82 15.10 -3.99
N LYS A 67 2.60 16.19 -3.99
CA LYS A 67 3.28 16.72 -2.78
C LYS A 67 2.31 17.20 -1.70
N ASP A 68 1.18 17.77 -2.09
CA ASP A 68 0.10 18.20 -1.22
C ASP A 68 -0.53 17.04 -0.44
N ILE A 69 -0.72 15.89 -1.10
CA ILE A 69 -1.22 14.67 -0.46
C ILE A 69 -0.19 14.09 0.50
N VAL A 70 1.08 14.00 0.08
CA VAL A 70 2.17 13.54 0.97
C VAL A 70 2.30 14.46 2.20
N GLU A 71 2.21 15.78 2.01
CA GLU A 71 2.22 16.75 3.10
C GLU A 71 1.00 16.58 4.03
N TYR A 72 -0.17 16.27 3.48
CA TYR A 72 -1.37 15.99 4.27
C TYR A 72 -1.17 14.81 5.24
N TYR A 73 -0.59 13.71 4.76
CA TYR A 73 -0.29 12.55 5.62
C TYR A 73 0.81 12.88 6.64
N ASN A 74 1.91 13.51 6.20
CA ASN A 74 3.06 13.82 7.05
C ASN A 74 2.73 14.84 8.15
N SER A 75 2.10 15.96 7.81
CA SER A 75 1.77 17.04 8.76
C SER A 75 0.79 16.60 9.85
N ARG A 76 0.02 15.54 9.58
CA ARG A 76 -0.98 14.97 10.51
C ARG A 76 -0.52 13.67 11.15
N ASN A 77 0.69 13.19 10.83
CA ASN A 77 1.20 11.90 11.24
C ASN A 77 0.20 10.75 10.95
N LEU A 78 -0.48 10.82 9.79
CA LEU A 78 -1.39 9.80 9.32
C LEU A 78 -0.61 8.74 8.56
N LYS A 79 -0.85 7.48 8.88
CA LYS A 79 -0.29 6.33 8.18
C LYS A 79 -1.45 5.41 7.82
N PRO A 80 -1.85 5.33 6.55
CA PRO A 80 -2.92 4.43 6.15
C PRO A 80 -2.47 2.97 6.38
N ALA A 81 -3.39 2.14 6.87
CA ALA A 81 -3.22 0.71 7.05
C ALA A 81 -4.56 0.07 6.70
N THR A 82 -4.69 -0.35 5.44
CA THR A 82 -5.94 -0.88 4.87
C THR A 82 -5.85 -2.38 4.56
N ALA A 83 -4.72 -3.03 4.87
CA ALA A 83 -4.65 -4.48 4.82
C ALA A 83 -5.56 -5.08 5.91
N LEU A 84 -6.12 -6.25 5.63
CA LEU A 84 -6.93 -6.97 6.60
C LEU A 84 -6.07 -7.38 7.80
N THR A 85 -6.69 -7.41 8.96
CA THR A 85 -6.16 -8.09 10.14
C THR A 85 -6.36 -9.59 10.03
N GLU A 86 -5.57 -10.37 10.76
CA GLU A 86 -5.75 -11.83 10.83
C GLU A 86 -7.16 -12.22 11.31
N GLU A 87 -7.75 -11.42 12.20
CA GLU A 87 -9.13 -11.63 12.66
C GLU A 87 -10.14 -11.36 11.53
N GLU A 88 -10.00 -10.27 10.79
CA GLU A 88 -10.88 -9.96 9.65
C GLU A 88 -10.76 -11.00 8.54
N GLU A 89 -9.55 -11.46 8.24
CA GLU A 89 -9.32 -12.52 7.26
C GLU A 89 -9.95 -13.84 7.71
N TYR A 90 -9.79 -14.21 8.99
CA TYR A 90 -10.45 -15.38 9.57
C TYR A 90 -11.98 -15.29 9.49
N LEU A 91 -12.55 -14.12 9.82
CA LEU A 91 -13.99 -13.89 9.74
C LEU A 91 -14.48 -13.97 8.29
N LEU A 92 -13.76 -13.39 7.33
CA LEU A 92 -14.09 -13.45 5.92
C LEU A 92 -14.03 -14.89 5.37
N ASP A 93 -13.03 -15.67 5.75
CA ASP A 93 -12.92 -17.07 5.31
C ASP A 93 -14.02 -17.94 5.96
N THR A 94 -14.24 -17.76 7.27
CA THR A 94 -15.23 -18.53 8.05
C THR A 94 -16.67 -18.24 7.64
N PHE A 95 -17.00 -16.99 7.33
CA PHE A 95 -18.34 -16.54 6.95
C PHE A 95 -18.48 -16.37 5.42
N SER A 96 -17.86 -17.26 4.66
CA SER A 96 -17.98 -17.33 3.19
C SER A 96 -18.61 -18.64 2.71
N GLY A 97 -19.00 -18.68 1.44
CA GLY A 97 -19.51 -19.88 0.79
C GLY A 97 -21.02 -20.10 0.93
N ILE A 98 -21.51 -21.16 0.26
CA ILE A 98 -22.95 -21.40 0.05
C ILE A 98 -23.76 -21.61 1.34
N ASP A 99 -23.14 -22.01 2.44
CA ASP A 99 -23.82 -22.22 3.74
C ASP A 99 -24.06 -20.91 4.52
N TYR A 100 -23.39 -19.81 4.14
CA TYR A 100 -23.55 -18.48 4.73
C TYR A 100 -24.21 -17.46 3.80
N MET A 101 -24.33 -17.75 2.50
CA MET A 101 -25.01 -16.88 1.55
C MET A 101 -26.53 -17.02 1.65
N ILE A 102 -27.25 -15.89 1.70
CA ILE A 102 -28.71 -15.87 1.68
C ILE A 102 -29.21 -15.85 0.23
N ILE A 103 -30.10 -16.79 -0.15
CA ILE A 103 -30.70 -16.83 -1.49
C ILE A 103 -31.56 -15.57 -1.69
N GLU A 104 -31.44 -14.94 -2.87
CA GLU A 104 -32.10 -13.69 -3.27
C GLU A 104 -31.55 -12.40 -2.61
N ASP A 105 -30.60 -12.50 -1.68
CA ASP A 105 -29.89 -11.34 -1.10
C ASP A 105 -28.40 -11.36 -1.49
N ASP A 106 -27.67 -12.40 -1.05
CA ASP A 106 -26.24 -12.59 -1.33
C ASP A 106 -25.98 -13.55 -2.50
N PHE A 107 -26.95 -14.41 -2.85
CA PHE A 107 -26.86 -15.36 -3.96
C PHE A 107 -28.07 -15.24 -4.91
N ILE A 108 -27.85 -14.64 -6.08
CA ILE A 108 -28.90 -14.39 -7.09
C ILE A 108 -28.80 -15.43 -8.22
N ILE A 109 -29.89 -16.17 -8.45
CA ILE A 109 -30.04 -17.09 -9.59
C ILE A 109 -30.98 -16.43 -10.60
N TYR A 110 -30.50 -16.21 -11.83
CA TYR A 110 -31.28 -15.68 -12.95
C TYR A 110 -31.96 -16.78 -13.77
#